data_AF-A0A2E6Q0F0-F1
#
_entry.id   AF-A0A2E6Q0F0-F1
#
_cell.length_a   1.000
_cell.length_b   1.000
_cell.length_c   1.000
_cell.angle_alpha   90.00
_cell.angle_beta   90.00
_cell.angle_gamma   90.00
#
_symmetry.space_group_name_H-M   'P 1'
#
loop_
_entity.id
_entity.type
_entity.pdbx_description
1 polymer ?
#
loop_
_entity_poly.entity_id
_entity_poly.type
_entity_poly.pdbx_seq_one_letter_code
_entity_poly.pdbx_strand_id
1 'polypeptide(L)'
;MDALSVMETISVSLCGIAAILWMSIGTLARSRQGEINGQRTIMAICIIASILLFSLHSLGGDLWGSRNAARPMAVFSLVLAAASVLNLKGKEIQGETNPHQIMRMRSLEEE
;
A
#
# COMPACT_ATOMS: atom_id res chain seq x y z
N MET A 1 30.96 -0.73 3.89
CA MET A 1 29.86 -0.70 2.91
C MET A 1 29.75 0.72 2.41
N ASP A 2 29.69 0.91 1.10
CA ASP A 2 29.47 2.23 0.50
C ASP A 2 28.06 2.73 0.82
N ALA A 3 27.89 4.05 0.97
CA ALA A 3 26.58 4.63 1.27
C ALA A 3 25.52 4.26 0.21
N LEU A 4 25.94 4.15 -1.05
CA LEU A 4 25.09 3.77 -2.17
C LEU A 4 24.59 2.32 -2.08
N SER A 5 25.44 1.36 -1.67
CA SER A 5 25.02 -0.03 -1.55
C SER A 5 24.11 -0.27 -0.34
N VAL A 6 24.28 0.52 0.72
CA VAL A 6 23.32 0.56 1.84
C VAL A 6 21.97 1.10 1.37
N MET A 7 21.95 2.20 0.61
CA MET A 7 20.70 2.74 0.04
C MET A 7 20.01 1.76 -0.90
N GLU A 8 20.78 1.06 -1.76
CA GLU A 8 20.26 0.02 -2.63
C GLU A 8 19.58 -1.08 -1.82
N THR A 9 20.27 -1.62 -0.82
CA THR A 9 19.75 -2.70 0.04
C THR A 9 18.49 -2.26 0.80
N ILE A 10 18.48 -1.05 1.36
CA ILE A 10 17.31 -0.51 2.09
C ILE A 10 16.14 -0.32 1.12
N SER A 11 16.37 0.25 -0.06
CA SER A 11 15.30 0.48 -1.04
C SER A 11 14.67 -0.83 -1.53
N VAL A 12 15.50 -1.84 -1.88
CA VAL A 12 15.02 -3.15 -2.32
C VAL A 12 14.31 -3.90 -1.21
N SER A 13 14.83 -3.86 0.03
CA SER A 13 14.17 -4.50 1.18
C SER A 13 12.83 -3.85 1.52
N LEU A 14 12.72 -2.53 1.48
CA LEU A 14 11.43 -1.83 1.65
C LEU A 14 10.42 -2.23 0.59
N CYS A 15 10.83 -2.31 -0.69
CA CYS A 15 9.97 -2.82 -1.76
C CYS A 15 9.52 -4.27 -1.51
N GLY A 16 10.42 -5.14 -1.05
CA GLY A 16 10.09 -6.52 -0.70
C GLY A 16 9.09 -6.63 0.46
N ILE A 17 9.29 -5.84 1.52
CA ILE A 17 8.36 -5.76 2.66
C ILE A 17 6.99 -5.27 2.20
N ALA A 18 6.95 -4.23 1.37
CA ALA A 18 5.70 -3.72 0.80
C ALA A 18 4.95 -4.81 0.00
N ALA A 19 5.66 -5.61 -0.81
CA ALA A 19 5.08 -6.71 -1.57
C ALA A 19 4.50 -7.81 -0.67
N ILE A 20 5.20 -8.18 0.42
CA ILE A 20 4.71 -9.18 1.39
C ILE A 20 3.46 -8.66 2.12
N LEU A 21 3.46 -7.39 2.54
CA LEU A 21 2.29 -6.75 3.15
C LEU A 21 1.12 -6.68 2.18
N TRP A 22 1.38 -6.39 0.91
CA TRP A 22 0.36 -6.37 -0.14
C TRP A 22 -0.30 -7.74 -0.32
N MET A 23 0.49 -8.82 -0.42
CA MET A 23 -0.06 -10.18 -0.50
C MET A 23 -0.83 -10.57 0.77
N SER A 24 -0.43 -10.03 1.93
CA SER A 24 -1.08 -10.29 3.21
C SER A 24 -2.31 -9.41 3.48
N ILE A 25 -2.68 -8.52 2.54
CA ILE A 25 -3.77 -7.56 2.76
C ILE A 25 -5.13 -8.26 2.96
N GLY A 26 -5.35 -9.41 2.31
CA GLY A 26 -6.55 -10.22 2.50
C GLY A 26 -6.73 -10.69 3.95
N THR A 27 -5.64 -10.98 4.65
CA THR A 27 -5.66 -11.35 6.07
C THR A 27 -5.90 -10.12 6.96
N LEU A 28 -5.26 -9.00 6.64
CA LEU A 28 -5.39 -7.73 7.38
C LEU A 28 -6.78 -7.08 7.21
N ALA A 29 -7.44 -7.29 6.06
CA ALA A 29 -8.76 -6.76 5.72
C ALA A 29 -9.93 -7.45 6.46
N ARG A 30 -9.64 -8.40 7.35
CA ARG A 30 -10.65 -9.02 8.22
C ARG A 30 -11.33 -7.97 9.12
N SER A 31 -10.62 -6.91 9.49
CA SER A 31 -11.19 -5.73 10.18
C SER A 31 -11.06 -4.46 9.33
N ARG A 32 -12.02 -3.53 9.46
CA ARG A 32 -12.00 -2.24 8.74
C ARG A 32 -10.78 -1.41 9.11
N GLN A 33 -10.42 -1.38 10.40
CA GLN A 33 -9.26 -0.65 10.87
C GLN A 33 -7.95 -1.30 10.39
N GLY A 34 -7.89 -2.63 10.34
CA GLY A 34 -6.75 -3.38 9.83
C GLY A 34 -6.50 -3.15 8.34
N GLU A 35 -7.57 -3.07 7.54
CA GLU A 35 -7.50 -2.71 6.13
C GLU A 35 -6.90 -1.31 5.95
N ILE A 36 -7.47 -0.29 6.59
CA ILE A 36 -7.02 1.10 6.47
C ILE A 36 -5.58 1.26 6.95
N ASN A 37 -5.24 0.64 8.09
CA ASN A 37 -3.88 0.72 8.64
C ASN A 37 -2.86 -0.03 7.75
N GLY A 38 -3.22 -1.20 7.22
CA GLY A 38 -2.37 -1.96 6.30
C GLY A 38 -2.11 -1.18 5.01
N GLN A 39 -3.17 -0.63 4.42
CA GLN A 39 -3.10 0.22 3.23
C GLN A 39 -2.21 1.45 3.44
N ARG A 40 -2.41 2.19 4.53
CA ARG A 40 -1.57 3.35 4.89
C ARG A 40 -0.11 2.98 5.13
N THR A 41 0.14 1.81 5.73
CA THR A 41 1.50 1.32 5.97
C THR A 41 2.20 1.01 4.64
N ILE A 42 1.52 0.30 3.74
CA ILE A 42 2.06 0.00 2.40
C ILE A 42 2.32 1.30 1.63
N MET A 43 1.37 2.24 1.65
CA MET A 43 1.52 3.57 1.04
C MET A 43 2.79 4.28 1.52
N ALA A 44 2.99 4.34 2.84
CA ALA A 44 4.14 5.01 3.44
C ALA A 44 5.46 4.34 3.03
N ILE A 45 5.53 3.01 3.09
CA ILE A 45 6.72 2.24 2.70
C ILE A 45 7.04 2.47 1.21
N CYS A 46 6.05 2.42 0.33
CA CYS A 46 6.23 2.62 -1.11
C CYS A 46 6.67 4.07 -1.45
N ILE A 47 6.14 5.09 -0.76
CA ILE A 47 6.59 6.48 -0.94
C ILE A 47 8.05 6.62 -0.50
N ILE A 48 8.42 6.09 0.68
CA ILE A 48 9.79 6.14 1.19
C ILE A 48 10.74 5.41 0.23
N ALA A 49 10.36 4.23 -0.25
CA ALA A 49 11.15 3.47 -1.23
C ALA A 49 11.32 4.24 -2.55
N SER A 50 10.28 4.92 -3.03
CA SER A 50 10.35 5.75 -4.24
C SER A 50 11.32 6.91 -4.07
N ILE A 51 11.28 7.61 -2.93
CA ILE A 51 12.21 8.70 -2.61
C ILE A 51 13.66 8.19 -2.55
N LEU A 52 13.90 7.03 -1.94
CA LEU A 52 15.22 6.42 -1.87
C LEU A 52 15.74 6.01 -3.25
N LEU A 53 14.90 5.40 -4.08
CA LEU A 53 15.26 5.01 -5.45
C LEU A 53 15.58 6.22 -6.33
N PHE A 54 14.81 7.31 -6.18
CA PHE A 54 15.07 8.56 -6.88
C PHE A 54 16.38 9.21 -6.42
N SER A 55 16.62 9.19 -5.11
CA SER A 55 17.87 9.68 -4.51
C SER A 55 19.07 8.86 -5.01
N LEU A 56 18.97 7.53 -4.98
CA LEU A 56 20.00 6.61 -5.49
C LEU A 56 20.33 6.90 -6.95
N HIS A 57 19.32 7.12 -7.79
CA HIS A 57 19.53 7.50 -9.19
C HIS A 57 20.23 8.87 -9.33
N SER A 58 19.82 9.87 -8.55
CA SER A 58 20.42 11.21 -8.59
C SER A 58 21.89 11.24 -8.17
N LEU A 59 22.27 10.37 -7.23
CA LEU A 59 23.63 10.18 -6.73
C LEU A 59 24.50 9.32 -7.68
N GLY A 60 23.91 8.82 -8.77
CA GLY A 60 24.60 7.95 -9.73
C GLY A 60 24.82 6.53 -9.26
N GLY A 61 24.06 6.06 -8.26
CA GLY A 61 24.03 4.66 -7.88
C GLY A 61 23.42 3.77 -8.96
N ASP A 62 23.91 2.54 -9.02
CA ASP A 62 23.36 1.51 -9.88
C ASP A 62 22.40 0.63 -9.07
N LEU A 63 21.32 0.18 -9.71
CA LEU A 63 20.42 -0.83 -9.15
C LEU A 63 20.65 -2.12 -9.93
N TRP A 64 21.10 -3.18 -9.26
CA TRP A 64 21.50 -4.44 -9.92
C TRP A 64 22.49 -4.26 -11.09
N GLY A 65 23.45 -3.36 -10.92
CA GLY A 65 24.47 -3.08 -11.95
C GLY A 65 23.93 -2.31 -13.17
N SER A 66 22.70 -1.79 -13.12
CA SER A 66 22.13 -0.93 -14.16
C SER A 66 21.65 0.40 -13.60
N ARG A 67 22.25 1.50 -14.07
CA ARG A 67 21.90 2.87 -13.68
C ARG A 67 20.46 3.26 -14.03
N ASN A 68 19.90 2.63 -15.06
CA ASN A 68 18.60 2.99 -15.60
C ASN A 68 17.44 2.20 -14.99
N ALA A 69 17.72 1.12 -14.24
CA ALA A 69 16.70 0.29 -13.60
C ALA A 69 16.02 0.97 -12.40
N ALA A 70 16.71 1.90 -11.74
CA ALA A 70 16.18 2.63 -10.58
C ALA A 70 14.94 3.48 -10.90
N ARG A 71 14.89 4.09 -12.10
CA ARG A 71 13.79 4.96 -12.53
C ARG A 71 12.44 4.23 -12.67
N PRO A 72 12.32 3.14 -13.47
CA PRO A 72 11.05 2.43 -13.60
C PRO A 72 10.61 1.81 -12.27
N MET A 73 11.55 1.37 -11.41
CA MET A 73 11.22 0.87 -10.07
C MET A 73 10.66 1.97 -9.16
N ALA A 74 11.22 3.18 -9.19
CA ALA A 74 10.70 4.31 -8.42
C ALA A 74 9.26 4.67 -8.83
N VAL A 75 8.98 4.66 -10.14
CA VAL A 75 7.64 4.89 -10.69
C VAL A 75 6.68 3.77 -10.29
N PHE A 76 7.12 2.51 -10.41
CA PHE A 76 6.30 1.36 -10.01
C PHE A 76 5.92 1.40 -8.54
N SER A 77 6.86 1.77 -7.65
CA SER A 77 6.59 1.99 -6.24
C SER A 77 5.54 3.08 -6.01
N LEU A 78 5.58 4.17 -6.78
CA LEU A 78 4.59 5.24 -6.69
C LEU A 78 3.18 4.78 -7.15
N VAL A 79 3.12 3.97 -8.20
CA VAL A 79 1.86 3.36 -8.66
C VAL A 79 1.28 2.44 -7.59
N LEU A 80 2.09 1.62 -6.93
CA LEU A 80 1.65 0.79 -5.81
C LEU A 80 1.18 1.63 -4.60
N ALA A 81 1.86 2.74 -4.31
CA ALA A 81 1.41 3.68 -3.29
C ALA A 81 0.02 4.24 -3.62
N ALA A 82 -0.21 4.65 -4.88
CA ALA A 82 -1.53 5.11 -5.31
C ALA A 82 -2.59 4.00 -5.22
N ALA A 83 -2.26 2.79 -5.65
CA ALA A 83 -3.16 1.63 -5.58
C ALA A 83 -3.56 1.29 -4.14
N SER A 84 -2.65 1.48 -3.17
CA SER A 84 -2.92 1.23 -1.75
C SER A 84 -3.97 2.15 -1.13
N VAL A 85 -4.30 3.28 -1.74
CA VAL A 85 -5.34 4.21 -1.24
C VAL A 85 -6.76 3.69 -1.49
N LEU A 86 -6.93 2.74 -2.42
CA LEU A 86 -8.22 2.18 -2.79
C LEU A 86 -8.70 1.20 -1.73
N ASN A 87 -9.78 1.52 -1.01
CA ASN A 87 -10.35 0.63 0.01
C ASN A 87 -10.94 -0.62 -0.67
N LEU A 88 -10.53 -1.81 -0.21
CA LEU A 88 -10.95 -3.11 -0.74
C LEU A 88 -12.40 -3.44 -0.38
N LYS A 89 -12.86 -3.09 0.82
CA LYS A 89 -14.26 -3.32 1.23
C LYS A 89 -15.26 -2.30 0.68
N GLY A 90 -14.78 -1.23 0.05
CA GLY A 90 -15.62 -0.09 -0.31
C GLY A 90 -16.14 0.66 0.92
N LYS A 91 -16.49 1.92 0.74
CA LYS A 91 -17.29 2.67 1.72
C LYS A 91 -18.70 2.72 1.13
N GLU A 92 -19.69 2.24 1.88
CA GLU A 92 -21.11 2.48 1.60
C GLU A 92 -21.31 4.01 1.55
N ILE A 93 -21.22 4.59 0.36
CA ILE A 93 -21.46 6.02 0.10
C ILE A 93 -22.94 6.29 -0.16
N GLN A 94 -23.66 5.27 -0.60
CA GLN A 94 -25.10 5.29 -0.79
C GLN A 94 -25.71 4.99 0.59
N GLY A 95 -25.96 6.06 1.36
CA GLY A 95 -26.53 6.00 2.71
C GLY A 95 -27.99 5.51 2.75
N GLU A 96 -28.39 4.64 1.82
CA GLU A 96 -29.65 3.91 1.93
C GLU A 96 -29.55 2.91 3.07
N THR A 97 -30.55 2.93 3.95
CA THR A 97 -30.68 1.89 4.95
C THR A 97 -30.79 0.56 4.23
N ASN A 98 -29.86 -0.36 4.50
CA ASN A 98 -29.86 -1.69 3.91
C ASN A 98 -31.28 -2.32 4.09
N PRO A 99 -31.94 -2.81 3.03
CA PRO A 99 -33.30 -3.36 3.10
C PRO A 99 -33.47 -4.41 4.21
N HIS A 100 -32.42 -5.18 4.49
CA HIS A 100 -32.42 -6.14 5.60
C HIS A 100 -32.44 -5.48 6.99
N GLN A 101 -31.82 -4.31 7.15
CA GLN A 101 -31.92 -3.55 8.39
C GLN A 101 -33.30 -2.92 8.57
N ILE A 102 -33.93 -2.46 7.49
CA ILE A 102 -35.32 -1.95 7.52
C ILE A 102 -36.28 -3.07 7.95
N MET A 103 -36.12 -4.26 7.37
CA MET A 103 -36.95 -5.43 7.70
C MET A 103 -36.79 -5.85 9.17
N ARG A 104 -35.54 -5.82 9.70
CA ARG A 104 -35.26 -6.15 11.10
C ARG A 104 -35.81 -5.10 12.08
N MET A 105 -35.79 -3.82 11.70
CA MET A 105 -36.40 -2.76 12.52
C MET A 105 -37.91 -2.96 12.62
N ARG A 106 -38.57 -3.30 11.50
CA ARG A 106 -40.02 -3.58 11.49
C ARG A 106 -40.40 -4.79 12.35
N SER A 107 -39.64 -5.89 12.29
CA SER A 107 -39.95 -7.07 13.11
C SER A 107 -39.81 -6.81 14.61
N LEU A 108 -38.93 -5.88 15.01
CA LEU A 108 -38.75 -5.48 16.41
C LEU A 108 -39.83 -4.50 16.89
N GLU A 109 -40.49 -3.77 15.98
CA GLU A 109 -41.65 -2.92 16.30
C GLU A 109 -42.96 -3.72 16.41
N GLU A 110 -43.01 -4.93 15.85
CA GLU A 110 -44.18 -5.82 15.88
C GLU A 110 -44.23 -6.78 17.10
N GLU A 111 -43.13 -6.89 17.87
CA GLU A 111 -43.07 -7.60 19.17
C GLU A 111 -43.33 -6.67 20.37
#